data_AF-A0A497MZM5-F1
#
_entry.id   AF-A0A497MZM5-F1
#
_cell.length_a   1.000
_cell.length_b   1.000
_cell.length_c   1.000
_cell.angle_alpha   90.00
_cell.angle_beta   90.00
_cell.angle_gamma   90.00
#
_symmetry.space_group_name_H-M   'P 1'
#
loop_
_entity.id
_entity.type
_entity.pdbx_description
1 polymer ?
#
loop_
_entity_poly.entity_id
_entity_poly.type
_entity_poly.pdbx_seq_one_letter_code
_entity_poly.pdbx_strand_id
1 'polypeptide(L)'
;VPGQTSVYVVIDANNMVSGLREELLSRIKGLGVDEAEVATTDTHIVNAISVSPRGYYPLGERIDWERMAEYVKRAVAQALESLEPASFHYGVVEVKGLRIIGEGGLIYLGNILEEGFNLFKRSSLTILPLLGALSLSLLFLL
;
A
#
# COMPACT_ATOMS: atom_id res chain seq x y z
N VAL A 1 0.47 12.20 26.54
CA VAL A 1 0.63 13.09 27.73
C VAL A 1 -0.72 13.19 28.43
N PRO A 2 -0.81 13.27 29.78
CA PRO A 2 -2.11 13.44 30.44
C PRO A 2 -2.86 14.67 29.89
N GLY A 3 -4.13 14.49 29.55
CA GLY A 3 -4.96 15.55 28.94
C GLY A 3 -4.76 15.77 27.44
N GLN A 4 -3.86 15.04 26.80
CA GLN A 4 -3.66 15.09 25.35
C GLN A 4 -4.76 14.31 24.62
N THR A 5 -5.32 14.92 23.57
CA THR A 5 -6.29 14.29 22.67
C THR A 5 -5.59 13.82 21.40
N SER A 6 -5.64 12.52 21.14
CA SER A 6 -5.05 11.89 19.95
C SER A 6 -6.12 11.20 19.12
N VAL A 7 -6.12 11.44 17.81
CA VAL A 7 -7.09 10.86 16.88
C VAL A 7 -6.38 9.96 15.87
N TYR A 8 -6.88 8.73 15.73
CA TYR A 8 -6.42 7.80 14.71
C TYR A 8 -7.58 7.47 13.76
N VAL A 9 -7.48 7.90 12.51
CA VAL A 9 -8.49 7.64 11.48
C VAL A 9 -7.99 6.51 10.60
N VAL A 10 -8.71 5.39 10.60
CA VAL A 10 -8.44 4.26 9.69
C VAL A 10 -9.55 4.20 8.65
N ILE A 11 -9.16 4.33 7.38
CA ILE A 11 -10.08 4.31 6.25
C ILE A 11 -9.95 2.96 5.56
N ASP A 12 -11.07 2.26 5.37
CA ASP A 12 -11.08 1.02 4.61
C ASP A 12 -10.93 1.32 3.11
N ALA A 13 -9.69 1.27 2.64
CA ALA A 13 -9.33 1.65 1.28
C ALA A 13 -7.93 1.15 0.91
N ASN A 14 -7.62 1.20 -0.39
CA ASN A 14 -6.24 1.10 -0.88
C ASN A 14 -5.40 2.30 -0.39
N ASN A 15 -4.11 2.29 -0.71
CA ASN A 15 -3.17 3.40 -0.58
C ASN A 15 -3.81 4.76 -0.87
N MET A 16 -3.32 5.79 -0.22
CA MET A 16 -3.80 7.15 -0.42
C MET A 16 -3.00 7.87 -1.51
N VAL A 17 -3.66 8.72 -2.30
CA VAL A 17 -2.96 9.65 -3.20
C VAL A 17 -2.13 10.65 -2.39
N SER A 18 -0.99 11.07 -2.93
CA SER A 18 -0.11 12.04 -2.26
C SER A 18 -0.83 13.35 -1.97
N GLY A 19 -0.62 13.92 -0.78
CA GLY A 19 -1.23 15.18 -0.34
C GLY A 19 -2.59 15.04 0.34
N LEU A 20 -3.35 13.97 0.06
CA LEU A 20 -4.66 13.78 0.71
C LEU A 20 -4.50 13.53 2.21
N ARG A 21 -3.45 12.81 2.64
CA ARG A 21 -3.18 12.56 4.06
C ARG A 21 -2.99 13.87 4.81
N GLU A 22 -2.16 14.75 4.26
CA GLU A 22 -1.85 16.06 4.83
C GLU A 22 -3.08 16.97 4.88
N GLU A 23 -3.91 16.95 3.83
CA GLU A 23 -5.18 17.67 3.79
C GLU A 23 -6.11 17.19 4.90
N LEU A 24 -6.33 15.88 5.03
CA LEU A 24 -7.18 15.32 6.08
C LEU A 24 -6.65 15.63 7.49
N LEU A 25 -5.34 15.52 7.70
CA LEU A 25 -4.71 15.87 8.97
C LEU A 25 -4.91 17.35 9.33
N SER A 26 -4.78 18.25 8.36
CA SER A 26 -5.05 19.68 8.55
C SER A 26 -6.50 19.92 9.01
N ARG A 27 -7.46 19.25 8.36
CA ARG A 27 -8.89 19.34 8.68
C ARG A 27 -9.21 18.80 10.06
N ILE A 28 -8.55 17.72 10.47
CA ILE A 28 -8.69 17.12 11.80
C ILE A 28 -8.10 18.03 12.87
N LYS A 29 -6.89 18.56 12.67
CA LYS A 29 -6.24 19.50 13.60
C LYS A 29 -7.09 20.76 13.85
N GLY A 30 -7.83 21.21 12.83
CA GLY A 30 -8.81 22.29 12.96
C GLY A 30 -9.94 22.03 13.96
N LEU A 31 -10.13 20.79 14.44
CA LEU A 31 -11.10 20.42 15.47
C LEU A 31 -10.55 20.54 16.90
N GLY A 32 -9.30 21.01 17.08
CA GLY A 32 -8.71 21.22 18.40
C GLY A 32 -8.08 19.96 19.01
N VAL A 33 -7.67 18.99 18.17
CA VAL A 33 -6.94 17.80 18.63
C VAL A 33 -5.44 18.05 18.63
N ASP A 34 -4.73 17.47 19.60
CA ASP A 34 -3.27 17.68 19.74
C ASP A 34 -2.50 16.87 18.69
N GLU A 35 -2.89 15.60 18.51
CA GLU A 35 -2.24 14.67 17.59
C GLU A 35 -3.27 13.98 16.70
N ALA A 36 -2.89 13.76 15.44
CA ALA A 36 -3.74 13.07 14.48
C ALA A 36 -2.89 12.24 13.53
N GLU A 37 -3.40 11.07 13.15
CA GLU A 37 -2.83 10.23 12.11
C GLU A 37 -3.96 9.62 11.26
N VAL A 38 -3.72 9.48 9.96
CA VAL A 38 -4.69 8.93 8.99
C VAL A 38 -4.01 7.80 8.23
N ALA A 39 -4.62 6.61 8.27
CA ALA A 39 -4.11 5.41 7.63
C ALA A 39 -5.18 4.70 6.80
N THR A 40 -4.74 3.86 5.87
CA THR A 40 -5.59 2.98 5.06
C THR A 40 -5.39 1.52 5.47
N THR A 41 -6.41 0.67 5.34
CA THR A 41 -6.36 -0.74 5.76
C THR A 41 -5.59 -1.65 4.81
N ASP A 42 -5.53 -1.31 3.52
CA ASP A 42 -4.87 -2.13 2.52
C ASP A 42 -3.35 -1.96 2.58
N THR A 43 -2.67 -3.06 2.87
CA THR A 43 -1.21 -3.13 2.92
C THR A 43 -0.62 -3.91 1.75
N HIS A 44 -1.44 -4.56 0.89
CA HIS A 44 -1.03 -5.54 -0.14
C HIS A 44 -0.18 -6.74 0.34
N ILE A 45 0.29 -6.74 1.60
CA ILE A 45 1.22 -7.72 2.18
C ILE A 45 0.65 -9.15 2.14
N VAL A 46 -0.67 -9.29 2.26
CA VAL A 46 -1.31 -10.62 2.38
C VAL A 46 -2.08 -11.07 1.13
N ASN A 47 -2.48 -10.13 0.26
CA ASN A 47 -3.45 -10.44 -0.79
C ASN A 47 -2.91 -10.42 -2.22
N ALA A 48 -1.72 -9.87 -2.49
CA ALA A 48 -0.88 -9.97 -3.71
C ALA A 48 -1.52 -9.94 -5.11
N ILE A 49 -2.84 -9.82 -5.26
CA ILE A 49 -3.56 -10.05 -6.51
C ILE A 49 -4.72 -9.05 -6.59
N SER A 50 -4.63 -8.16 -7.57
CA SER A 50 -5.79 -7.45 -8.12
C SER A 50 -5.96 -7.89 -9.57
N VAL A 51 -7.13 -8.44 -9.90
CA VAL A 51 -7.48 -9.03 -11.21
C VAL A 51 -7.83 -7.97 -12.28
N SER A 52 -7.43 -6.71 -12.06
CA SER A 52 -7.74 -5.55 -12.91
C SER A 52 -6.49 -5.09 -13.68
N PRO A 53 -6.57 -4.79 -15.00
CA PRO A 53 -5.43 -4.28 -15.78
C PRO A 53 -4.79 -2.98 -15.24
N ARG A 54 -5.52 -2.24 -14.39
CA ARG A 54 -5.03 -1.01 -13.73
C ARG A 54 -4.83 -1.16 -12.22
N GLY A 55 -5.21 -2.28 -11.61
CA GLY A 55 -5.26 -2.40 -10.15
C GLY A 55 -6.53 -1.81 -9.52
N TYR A 56 -6.44 -1.47 -8.23
CA TYR A 56 -7.44 -0.70 -7.46
C TYR A 56 -7.10 0.80 -7.51
N TYR A 57 -8.12 1.65 -7.40
CA TYR A 57 -7.90 3.09 -7.28
C TYR A 57 -7.43 3.45 -5.87
N PRO A 58 -6.32 4.20 -5.72
CA PRO A 58 -5.95 4.74 -4.43
C PRO A 58 -7.04 5.69 -3.91
N LEU A 59 -7.15 5.74 -2.58
CA LEU A 59 -8.04 6.65 -1.89
C LEU A 59 -7.71 8.09 -2.32
N GLY A 60 -8.72 8.82 -2.81
CA GLY A 60 -8.56 10.19 -3.29
C GLY A 60 -8.39 10.36 -4.80
N GLU A 61 -8.26 9.30 -5.59
CA GLU A 61 -8.12 9.47 -7.05
C GLU A 61 -9.44 9.87 -7.73
N ARG A 62 -10.57 9.32 -7.25
CA ARG A 62 -11.89 9.47 -7.90
C ARG A 62 -12.95 10.09 -7.03
N ILE A 63 -12.65 10.24 -5.74
CA ILE A 63 -13.55 10.79 -4.75
C ILE A 63 -13.12 12.22 -4.47
N ASP A 64 -14.11 13.10 -4.37
CA ASP A 64 -13.88 14.49 -4.02
C ASP A 64 -13.27 14.62 -2.61
N TRP A 65 -12.19 15.38 -2.50
CA TRP A 65 -11.41 15.50 -1.27
C TRP A 65 -12.16 16.29 -0.21
N GLU A 66 -12.95 17.29 -0.59
CA GLU A 66 -13.73 18.07 0.37
C GLU A 66 -14.83 17.20 0.98
N ARG A 67 -15.55 16.44 0.15
CA ARG A 67 -16.54 15.46 0.62
C ARG A 67 -15.92 14.41 1.54
N MET A 68 -14.70 13.96 1.25
CA MET A 68 -13.98 13.03 2.13
C MET A 68 -13.63 13.69 3.47
N ALA A 69 -13.09 14.91 3.44
CA ALA A 69 -12.76 15.68 4.62
C ALA A 69 -14.00 15.93 5.49
N GLU A 70 -15.15 16.20 4.90
CA GLU A 70 -16.42 16.33 5.62
C GLU A 70 -16.81 15.05 6.37
N TYR A 71 -16.71 13.88 5.73
CA TYR A 71 -17.00 12.61 6.39
C TYR A 71 -16.03 12.33 7.54
N VAL A 72 -14.74 12.58 7.32
CA VAL A 72 -13.71 12.40 8.35
C VAL A 72 -13.96 13.34 9.52
N LYS A 73 -14.19 14.64 9.26
CA LYS A 73 -14.50 15.62 10.32
C LYS A 73 -15.73 15.22 11.12
N ARG A 74 -16.79 14.76 10.45
CA ARG A 74 -18.01 14.32 11.13
C ARG A 74 -17.75 13.12 12.02
N ALA A 75 -17.01 12.12 11.54
CA ALA A 75 -16.66 10.94 12.32
C ALA A 75 -15.80 11.30 13.55
N VAL A 76 -14.82 12.19 13.37
CA VAL A 76 -13.96 12.66 14.46
C VAL A 76 -14.77 13.46 15.48
N ALA A 77 -15.64 14.39 15.04
CA ALA A 77 -16.50 15.15 15.94
C ALA A 77 -17.39 14.23 16.80
N GLN A 78 -18.01 13.23 16.17
CA GLN A 78 -18.83 12.25 16.88
C GLN A 78 -18.02 11.42 17.89
N ALA A 79 -16.79 11.03 17.53
CA ALA A 79 -15.89 10.33 18.45
C ALA A 79 -15.48 11.18 19.65
N LEU A 80 -15.20 12.48 19.42
CA LEU A 80 -14.87 13.44 20.48
C LEU A 80 -16.05 13.69 21.43
N GLU A 81 -17.27 13.80 20.89
CA GLU A 81 -18.50 13.94 21.68
C GLU A 81 -18.81 12.70 22.52
N SER A 82 -18.31 11.54 22.11
CA SER A 82 -18.57 10.25 22.77
C SER A 82 -17.43 9.82 23.71
N LEU A 83 -16.50 10.73 24.06
CA LEU A 83 -15.39 10.41 24.94
C LEU A 83 -15.89 10.09 26.36
N GLU A 84 -15.53 8.91 26.84
CA GLU A 84 -15.79 8.46 28.19
C GLU A 84 -14.58 7.69 28.75
N PRO A 85 -14.46 7.55 30.09
CA PRO A 85 -13.45 6.69 30.68
C PRO A 85 -13.55 5.27 30.16
N ALA A 86 -12.53 4.81 29.44
CA ALA A 86 -12.48 3.49 28.85
C ALA A 86 -11.22 2.74 29.27
N SER A 87 -11.28 1.41 29.18
CA SER A 87 -10.12 0.54 29.29
C SER A 87 -10.00 -0.27 28.00
N PHE A 88 -8.77 -0.56 27.58
CA PHE A 88 -8.52 -1.40 26.40
C PHE A 88 -7.68 -2.60 26.80
N HIS A 89 -7.86 -3.68 26.07
CA HIS A 89 -7.02 -4.87 26.15
C HIS A 89 -6.54 -5.19 24.74
N TYR A 90 -5.28 -5.60 24.63
CA TYR A 90 -4.74 -6.11 23.37
C TYR A 90 -4.17 -7.50 23.63
N GLY A 91 -4.25 -8.36 22.62
CA GLY A 91 -3.76 -9.72 22.68
C GLY A 91 -3.33 -10.19 21.31
N VAL A 92 -2.35 -11.08 21.28
CA VAL A 92 -1.89 -11.75 20.06
C VAL A 92 -2.48 -13.14 20.05
N VAL A 93 -3.07 -13.55 18.92
CA VAL A 93 -3.65 -14.87 18.73
C VAL A 93 -2.94 -15.55 17.57
N GLU A 94 -2.57 -16.82 17.76
CA GLU A 94 -2.06 -17.67 16.69
C GLU A 94 -3.22 -18.36 15.97
N VAL A 95 -3.39 -18.09 14.68
CA VAL A 95 -4.41 -18.73 13.85
C VAL A 95 -3.77 -19.87 13.05
N LYS A 96 -4.05 -21.11 13.45
CA LYS A 96 -3.51 -22.31 12.79
C LYS A 96 -4.32 -22.69 11.55
N GLY A 97 -3.64 -23.21 10.53
CA GLY A 97 -4.28 -23.74 9.32
C GLY A 97 -4.74 -22.68 8.32
N LEU A 98 -4.47 -21.40 8.57
CA LEU A 98 -4.71 -20.34 7.59
C LEU A 98 -3.67 -20.43 6.47
N ARG A 99 -4.12 -20.61 5.23
CA ARG A 99 -3.24 -20.59 4.06
C ARG A 99 -3.09 -19.15 3.58
N ILE A 100 -1.92 -18.59 3.79
CA ILE A 100 -1.48 -17.31 3.23
C ILE A 100 -0.17 -17.52 2.47
N ILE A 101 0.18 -16.62 1.55
CA ILE A 101 1.54 -16.58 0.98
C ILE A 101 2.54 -16.42 2.13
N GLY A 102 2.26 -15.45 3.01
CA GLY A 102 3.08 -15.15 4.17
C GLY A 102 4.49 -14.68 3.81
N GLU A 103 5.30 -14.40 4.82
CA GLU A 103 6.70 -13.98 4.62
C GLU A 103 7.49 -15.01 3.82
N GLY A 104 7.39 -16.31 4.18
CA GLY A 104 8.10 -17.38 3.48
C GLY A 104 7.73 -17.51 2.01
N GLY A 105 6.45 -17.37 1.65
CA GLY A 105 6.01 -17.37 0.26
C GLY A 105 6.47 -16.13 -0.51
N LEU A 106 6.52 -14.96 0.12
CA LEU A 106 7.04 -13.74 -0.49
C LEU A 106 8.55 -13.85 -0.75
N ILE A 107 9.32 -14.40 0.20
CA ILE A 107 10.75 -14.69 0.02
C ILE A 107 10.95 -15.68 -1.14
N TYR A 108 10.15 -16.74 -1.18
CA TYR A 108 10.21 -17.72 -2.27
C TYR A 108 9.93 -17.11 -3.64
N LEU A 109 8.90 -16.27 -3.77
CA LEU A 109 8.61 -15.54 -5.01
C LEU A 109 9.75 -14.60 -5.39
N GLY A 110 10.35 -13.91 -4.42
CA GLY A 110 11.52 -13.06 -4.63
C GLY A 110 12.70 -13.85 -5.20
N ASN A 111 12.99 -15.02 -4.63
CA ASN A 111 14.08 -15.88 -5.11
C ASN A 111 13.84 -16.40 -6.54
N ILE A 112 12.61 -16.81 -6.88
CA ILE A 112 12.27 -17.22 -8.25
C ILE A 112 12.51 -16.07 -9.25
N LEU A 113 12.07 -14.86 -8.90
CA LEU A 113 12.29 -13.69 -9.75
C LEU A 113 13.78 -13.42 -9.94
N GLU A 114 14.58 -13.47 -8.87
CA GLU A 114 16.02 -13.25 -8.93
C GLU A 114 16.74 -14.32 -9.78
N GLU A 115 16.40 -15.60 -9.61
CA GLU A 115 16.91 -16.68 -10.43
C GLU A 115 16.54 -16.50 -11.91
N GLY A 116 15.30 -16.13 -12.19
CA GLY A 116 14.82 -15.83 -13.54
C GLY A 116 15.57 -14.66 -14.19
N PHE A 117 15.80 -13.57 -13.46
CA PHE A 117 16.60 -12.43 -13.94
C PHE A 117 18.05 -12.83 -14.20
N ASN A 118 18.65 -13.64 -13.33
CA ASN A 118 20.01 -14.12 -13.50
C ASN A 118 20.16 -15.03 -14.72
N LEU A 119 19.18 -15.91 -14.95
CA LEU A 119 19.13 -16.72 -16.17
C LEU A 119 19.00 -15.83 -17.41
N PHE A 120 18.07 -14.89 -17.41
CA PHE A 120 17.88 -13.93 -18.51
C PHE A 120 19.17 -13.18 -18.83
N LYS A 121 19.88 -12.67 -17.81
CA LYS A 121 21.14 -11.95 -17.99
C LYS A 121 22.21 -12.82 -18.63
N ARG A 122 22.37 -14.06 -18.16
CA ARG A 122 23.35 -15.02 -18.72
C ARG A 122 23.03 -15.38 -20.17
N SER A 123 21.77 -15.66 -20.48
CA SER A 123 21.32 -15.96 -21.84
C SER A 123 21.41 -14.75 -22.78
N SER A 124 21.14 -13.55 -22.28
CA SER A 124 21.23 -12.31 -23.06
C SER A 124 22.67 -12.03 -23.49
N LEU A 125 23.65 -12.26 -22.61
CA LEU A 125 25.07 -12.11 -22.92
C LEU A 125 25.57 -13.04 -24.04
N THR A 126 24.93 -14.20 -24.24
CA THR A 126 25.29 -15.13 -25.33
C THR A 126 24.47 -14.91 -26.59
N ILE A 127 23.17 -14.65 -26.46
CA ILE A 127 22.23 -14.54 -27.59
C ILE A 127 22.41 -13.22 -28.35
N LEU A 128 22.60 -12.08 -27.66
CA LEU A 128 22.72 -10.77 -28.31
C LEU A 128 23.92 -10.68 -29.28
N PRO A 129 25.14 -11.09 -28.90
CA PRO A 129 26.28 -11.08 -29.83
C PRO A 129 26.08 -12.02 -31.03
N LEU A 130 25.47 -13.19 -30.81
CA LEU A 130 25.18 -14.16 -31.87
C LEU A 130 24.18 -13.59 -32.90
N LEU A 131 23.09 -13.00 -32.41
CA LEU A 131 22.13 -12.30 -33.27
C LEU A 131 22.76 -11.11 -33.99
N GLY A 132 23.61 -10.34 -33.32
CA GLY A 132 24.33 -9.21 -33.91
C GLY A 132 25.33 -9.62 -34.99
N ALA A 133 26.05 -10.73 -34.78
CA ALA A 133 26.95 -11.28 -35.79
C ALA A 133 26.18 -11.80 -37.02
N LEU A 134 25.03 -12.46 -36.80
CA LEU A 134 24.17 -12.95 -37.87
C LEU A 134 23.55 -11.81 -38.68
N SER A 135 23.10 -10.73 -38.04
CA SER A 135 22.54 -9.57 -38.75
C SER A 135 23.61 -8.83 -39.56
N LEU A 136 24.83 -8.69 -39.02
CA LEU A 136 25.98 -8.14 -39.75
C LEU A 136 26.33 -9.00 -40.98
N SER A 137 26.37 -10.33 -40.85
CA SER A 137 26.70 -11.20 -41.98
C SER A 137 25.64 -11.15 -43.09
N LEU A 138 24.36 -11.09 -42.73
CA LEU A 138 23.26 -10.86 -43.69
C LEU A 138 23.38 -9.51 -44.39
N LEU A 139 23.74 -8.44 -43.68
CA LEU A 139 24.00 -7.11 -44.25
C LEU A 139 25.18 -7.09 -45.23
N PHE A 140 26.22 -7.89 -44.98
CA PHE A 140 27.37 -8.02 -45.89
C PHE A 140 27.07 -8.86 -47.15
N LEU A 141 26.04 -9.71 -47.10
CA LEU A 141 25.63 -10.58 -48.21
C LEU A 141 24.55 -9.95 -49.12
N LEU A 142 23.93 -8.85 -48.68
CA LEU A 142 22.98 -8.02 -49.43
C LEU A 142 23.71 -6.88 -50.17
#